data_AF-A0ABD7XA81-F1
#
_entry.id   AF-A0ABD7XA81-F1
#
_cell.length_a   1.000
_cell.length_b   1.000
_cell.length_c   1.000
_cell.angle_alpha   90.00
_cell.angle_beta   90.00
_cell.angle_gamma   90.00
#
_symmetry.space_group_name_H-M   'P 1'
#
loop_
_entity.id
_entity.type
_entity.pdbx_description
1 polymer ?
#
loop_
_entity_poly.entity_id
_entity_poly.type
_entity_poly.pdbx_seq_one_letter_code
_entity_poly.pdbx_strand_id
1 'polypeptide(L)'
;MKNNPKTRYPLRLEESYAKNIQKAVKEIEKVSLYEFDKYLAPMIDENKLVNDSKFIQDGLFDAASKLIKNAQTYFLGILQNRTAQKIVRKYINSVNAFNKSNVNSQLSARGINPLQTEKWLDSYVQAKIAENISYVTNIRDDYSKKFEQVIYRGITEGKSSNEIREELVHQAGMSSDKAAFIARDQTGTILGQMNSERQKRAGFQAFRWSDSGDERVRDSHRERNGKIYFYADNPLLPGEEYNCRCVAEPVDDEELLEESIDLGLSNQEEHAVKTYVSSEAYKLNDKLRNGYQLDESDLKLIDNLDKALDKMTNYDGEVTRSMFFDSSDDLVKFANNYNLNDVVQFPEYISTTKDIYSEQDSLRFVIMSSTGKDLGSYNKSEKEVLFNRDAKFIVKDRYLLDGKPYIVLEEYHE
;
A
#
# COMPACT_ATOMS: atom_id res chain seq x y z
N MET A 1 11.92 -1.76 -17.10
CA MET A 1 10.94 -1.99 -16.02
C MET A 1 11.00 -3.45 -15.59
N LYS A 2 11.55 -3.75 -14.40
CA LYS A 2 11.41 -5.08 -13.80
C LYS A 2 9.92 -5.28 -13.48
N ASN A 3 9.33 -6.36 -13.97
CA ASN A 3 7.91 -6.64 -13.80
C ASN A 3 7.69 -7.10 -12.35
N ASN A 4 7.36 -6.17 -11.45
CA ASN A 4 7.24 -6.46 -10.02
C ASN A 4 5.98 -7.30 -9.72
N PRO A 5 6.08 -8.37 -8.90
CA PRO A 5 4.92 -9.19 -8.55
C PRO A 5 3.87 -8.36 -7.80
N LYS A 6 2.72 -8.12 -8.43
CA LYS A 6 1.62 -7.38 -7.78
C LYS A 6 1.05 -8.13 -6.57
N THR A 7 0.64 -7.39 -5.56
CA THR A 7 -0.21 -7.94 -4.50
C THR A 7 -1.55 -8.34 -5.12
N ARG A 8 -2.07 -9.53 -4.80
CA ARG A 8 -3.35 -10.00 -5.34
C ARG A 8 -4.31 -10.31 -4.22
N TYR A 9 -5.57 -9.98 -4.42
CA TYR A 9 -6.64 -10.39 -3.51
C TYR A 9 -6.94 -11.90 -3.66
N PRO A 10 -7.03 -12.68 -2.57
CA PRO A 10 -7.21 -14.14 -2.63
C PRO A 10 -8.69 -14.53 -2.81
N LEU A 11 -9.28 -14.16 -3.96
CA LEU A 11 -10.71 -14.36 -4.24
C LEU A 11 -11.17 -15.83 -4.06
N ARG A 12 -10.34 -16.80 -4.44
CA ARG A 12 -10.66 -18.23 -4.28
C ARG A 12 -10.77 -18.65 -2.80
N LEU A 13 -9.99 -18.02 -1.91
CA LEU A 13 -10.05 -18.29 -0.47
C LEU A 13 -11.31 -17.67 0.15
N GLU A 14 -11.65 -16.43 -0.25
CA GLU A 14 -12.93 -15.79 0.10
C GLU A 14 -14.10 -16.71 -0.28
N GLU A 15 -14.19 -17.09 -1.56
CA GLU A 15 -15.29 -17.91 -2.06
C GLU A 15 -15.38 -19.26 -1.36
N SER A 16 -14.23 -19.91 -1.12
CA SER A 16 -14.19 -21.17 -0.38
C SER A 16 -14.68 -21.01 1.05
N TYR A 17 -14.31 -19.91 1.72
CA TYR A 17 -14.75 -19.66 3.10
C TYR A 17 -16.26 -19.38 3.15
N ALA A 18 -16.77 -18.51 2.27
CA ALA A 18 -18.19 -18.24 2.11
C ALA A 18 -18.98 -19.54 1.86
N LYS A 19 -18.58 -20.35 0.88
CA LYS A 19 -19.25 -21.61 0.52
C LYS A 19 -19.33 -22.60 1.69
N ASN A 20 -18.29 -22.69 2.51
CA ASN A 20 -18.29 -23.59 3.67
C ASN A 20 -19.31 -23.17 4.74
N ILE A 21 -19.45 -21.87 4.99
CA ILE A 21 -20.45 -21.34 5.93
C ILE A 21 -21.85 -21.44 5.34
N GLN A 22 -22.03 -21.03 4.08
CA GLN A 22 -23.32 -21.11 3.37
C GLN A 22 -23.85 -22.54 3.28
N LYS A 23 -22.96 -23.54 3.15
CA LYS A 23 -23.36 -24.94 3.23
C LYS A 23 -24.00 -25.27 4.59
N ALA A 24 -23.42 -24.79 5.69
CA ALA A 24 -24.02 -24.98 7.02
C ALA A 24 -25.36 -24.26 7.16
N VAL A 25 -25.49 -23.04 6.63
CA VAL A 25 -26.76 -22.29 6.59
C VAL A 25 -27.82 -23.06 5.80
N LYS A 26 -27.45 -23.63 4.64
CA LYS A 26 -28.37 -24.44 3.83
C LYS A 26 -28.83 -25.72 4.53
N GLU A 27 -27.97 -26.36 5.32
CA GLU A 27 -28.39 -27.51 6.14
C GLU A 27 -29.32 -27.07 7.28
N ILE A 28 -29.07 -25.91 7.90
CA ILE A 28 -29.97 -25.31 8.90
C ILE A 28 -31.35 -25.01 8.28
N GLU A 29 -31.38 -24.42 7.09
CA GLU A 29 -32.61 -24.14 6.34
C GLU A 29 -33.41 -25.44 6.08
N LYS A 30 -32.76 -26.48 5.55
CA LYS A 30 -33.41 -27.77 5.29
C LYS A 30 -34.07 -28.35 6.54
N VAL A 31 -33.37 -28.33 7.67
CA VAL A 31 -33.92 -28.82 8.95
C VAL A 31 -35.09 -27.94 9.38
N SER A 32 -34.96 -26.62 9.26
CA SER A 32 -36.01 -25.67 9.62
C SER A 32 -37.31 -25.94 8.86
N LEU A 33 -37.20 -26.07 7.54
CA LEU A 33 -38.34 -26.33 6.67
C LEU A 33 -38.91 -27.72 6.90
N TYR A 34 -38.06 -28.74 7.09
CA TYR A 34 -38.53 -30.09 7.37
C TYR A 34 -39.32 -30.17 8.70
N GLU A 35 -38.80 -29.59 9.78
CA GLU A 35 -39.48 -29.57 11.07
C GLU A 35 -40.81 -28.79 10.98
N PHE A 36 -40.81 -27.64 10.30
CA PHE A 36 -42.00 -26.82 10.07
C PHE A 36 -43.07 -27.56 9.25
N ASP A 37 -42.70 -28.04 8.06
CA ASP A 37 -43.60 -28.70 7.11
C ASP A 37 -44.20 -29.99 7.73
N LYS A 38 -43.43 -30.67 8.60
CA LYS A 38 -43.87 -31.93 9.23
C LYS A 38 -44.74 -31.74 10.46
N TYR A 39 -44.43 -30.78 11.33
CA TYR A 39 -45.02 -30.73 12.67
C TYR A 39 -45.93 -29.54 12.92
N LEU A 40 -45.80 -28.44 12.19
CA LEU A 40 -46.56 -27.23 12.45
C LEU A 40 -47.46 -26.80 11.28
N ALA A 41 -46.98 -26.92 10.03
CA ALA A 41 -47.77 -26.56 8.86
C ALA A 41 -49.14 -27.28 8.79
N PRO A 42 -49.24 -28.62 9.01
CA PRO A 42 -50.53 -29.32 8.97
C PRO A 42 -51.52 -28.78 10.01
N MET A 43 -51.05 -28.46 11.21
CA MET A 43 -51.89 -27.93 12.28
C MET A 43 -52.39 -26.52 11.96
N ILE A 44 -51.54 -25.68 11.37
CA ILE A 44 -51.94 -24.32 10.93
C ILE A 44 -53.05 -24.42 9.87
N ASP A 45 -52.89 -25.31 8.89
CA ASP A 45 -53.82 -25.45 7.79
C ASP A 45 -55.17 -26.06 8.23
N GLU A 46 -55.15 -27.02 9.17
CA GLU A 46 -56.36 -27.56 9.81
C GLU A 46 -57.08 -26.49 10.65
N ASN A 47 -56.35 -25.64 11.35
CA ASN A 47 -56.93 -24.60 12.22
C ASN A 47 -57.65 -23.48 11.46
N LYS A 48 -57.34 -23.27 10.17
CA LYS A 48 -58.14 -22.37 9.33
C LYS A 48 -59.56 -22.88 9.06
N LEU A 49 -59.86 -24.15 9.35
CA LEU A 49 -61.16 -24.78 9.08
C LEU A 49 -62.11 -24.79 10.29
N VAL A 50 -61.67 -24.40 11.50
CA VAL A 50 -62.41 -24.61 12.76
C VAL A 50 -62.61 -23.30 13.55
N ASN A 51 -63.83 -23.07 14.08
CA ASN A 51 -64.27 -21.80 14.67
C ASN A 51 -63.94 -21.57 16.17
N ASP A 52 -63.23 -22.47 16.86
CA ASP A 52 -62.99 -22.35 18.31
C ASP A 52 -61.55 -21.89 18.64
N SER A 53 -61.34 -20.56 18.61
CA SER A 53 -60.01 -19.96 18.44
C SER A 53 -59.02 -20.13 19.60
N LYS A 54 -59.50 -20.29 20.84
CA LYS A 54 -58.62 -20.20 22.04
C LYS A 54 -57.90 -21.50 22.37
N PHE A 55 -58.60 -22.64 22.33
CA PHE A 55 -58.00 -23.96 22.56
C PHE A 55 -57.06 -24.36 21.41
N ILE A 56 -57.42 -23.95 20.20
CA ILE A 56 -56.63 -24.12 18.97
C ILE A 56 -55.28 -23.39 19.07
N GLN A 57 -55.27 -22.14 19.55
CA GLN A 57 -54.03 -21.37 19.71
C GLN A 57 -53.08 -22.03 20.72
N ASP A 58 -53.57 -22.51 21.86
CA ASP A 58 -52.75 -23.13 22.90
C ASP A 58 -52.00 -24.38 22.36
N GLY A 59 -52.71 -25.24 21.60
CA GLY A 59 -52.10 -26.40 20.94
C GLY A 59 -51.03 -26.04 19.89
N LEU A 60 -51.21 -24.95 19.15
CA LEU A 60 -50.21 -24.46 18.20
C LEU A 60 -48.95 -23.93 18.90
N PHE A 61 -49.10 -23.20 20.00
CA PHE A 61 -47.95 -22.69 20.76
C PHE A 61 -47.13 -23.83 21.39
N ASP A 62 -47.79 -24.88 21.88
CA ASP A 62 -47.13 -26.09 22.38
C ASP A 62 -46.36 -26.83 21.28
N ALA A 63 -46.97 -27.00 20.11
CA ALA A 63 -46.32 -27.62 18.94
C ALA A 63 -45.12 -26.79 18.46
N ALA A 64 -45.28 -25.47 18.37
CA ALA A 64 -44.23 -24.53 18.01
C ALA A 64 -43.06 -24.60 19.00
N SER A 65 -43.34 -24.59 20.30
CA SER A 65 -42.30 -24.66 21.34
C SER A 65 -41.44 -25.92 21.22
N LYS A 66 -42.09 -27.08 20.99
CA LYS A 66 -41.39 -28.37 20.80
C LYS A 66 -40.54 -28.36 19.52
N LEU A 67 -41.12 -27.89 18.42
CA LEU A 67 -40.44 -27.75 17.13
C LEU A 67 -39.22 -26.84 17.24
N ILE A 68 -39.36 -25.66 17.85
CA ILE A 68 -38.28 -24.69 18.03
C ILE A 68 -37.13 -25.33 18.81
N LYS A 69 -37.43 -26.00 19.92
CA LYS A 69 -36.42 -26.69 20.74
C LYS A 69 -35.67 -27.78 19.96
N ASN A 70 -36.38 -28.58 19.18
CA ASN A 70 -35.78 -29.63 18.35
C ASN A 70 -34.89 -29.04 17.25
N ALA A 71 -35.42 -28.06 16.50
CA ALA A 71 -34.71 -27.36 15.44
C ALA A 71 -33.43 -26.69 15.96
N GLN A 72 -33.49 -25.97 17.07
CA GLN A 72 -32.34 -25.34 17.72
C GLN A 72 -31.25 -26.36 18.11
N THR A 73 -31.65 -27.56 18.56
CA THR A 73 -30.71 -28.65 18.86
C THR A 73 -29.98 -29.11 17.60
N TYR A 74 -30.69 -29.27 16.49
CA TYR A 74 -30.07 -29.61 15.20
C TYR A 74 -29.17 -28.48 14.67
N PHE A 75 -29.58 -27.22 14.79
CA PHE A 75 -28.78 -26.07 14.37
C PHE A 75 -27.44 -26.02 15.11
N LEU A 76 -27.46 -26.27 16.43
CA LEU A 76 -26.26 -26.38 17.24
C LEU A 76 -25.37 -27.53 16.76
N GLY A 77 -25.94 -28.70 16.45
CA GLY A 77 -25.20 -29.83 15.90
C GLY A 77 -24.50 -29.53 14.56
N ILE A 78 -25.19 -28.84 13.65
CA ILE A 78 -24.71 -28.48 12.31
C ILE A 78 -23.53 -27.50 12.40
N LEU A 79 -23.70 -26.39 13.12
CA LEU A 79 -22.71 -25.32 13.21
C LEU A 79 -22.25 -25.09 14.66
N GLN A 80 -21.77 -26.16 15.30
CA GLN A 80 -21.11 -26.11 16.60
C GLN A 80 -19.71 -25.50 16.54
N ASN A 81 -19.19 -25.07 17.70
CA ASN A 81 -17.89 -24.42 17.85
C ASN A 81 -16.74 -25.23 17.21
N ARG A 82 -16.71 -26.56 17.34
CA ARG A 82 -15.67 -27.40 16.71
C ARG A 82 -15.68 -27.32 15.17
N THR A 83 -16.87 -27.24 14.57
CA THR A 83 -17.03 -27.14 13.11
C THR A 83 -16.59 -25.77 12.63
N ALA A 84 -17.06 -24.70 13.30
CA ALA A 84 -16.63 -23.33 13.04
C ALA A 84 -15.09 -23.21 13.17
N GLN A 85 -14.52 -23.73 14.24
CA GLN A 85 -13.08 -23.72 14.48
C GLN A 85 -12.28 -24.43 13.38
N LYS A 86 -12.77 -25.56 12.85
CA LYS A 86 -12.12 -26.26 11.73
C LYS A 86 -12.16 -25.43 10.44
N ILE A 87 -13.32 -24.85 10.10
CA ILE A 87 -13.51 -24.01 8.91
C ILE A 87 -12.59 -22.77 9.00
N VAL A 88 -12.67 -22.05 10.12
CA VAL A 88 -11.95 -20.80 10.36
C VAL A 88 -10.43 -21.02 10.40
N ARG A 89 -9.93 -22.03 11.12
CA ARG A 89 -8.49 -22.32 11.17
C ARG A 89 -7.92 -22.64 9.80
N LYS A 90 -8.62 -23.48 9.03
CA LYS A 90 -8.19 -23.80 7.66
C LYS A 90 -8.14 -22.53 6.80
N TYR A 91 -9.18 -21.70 6.89
CA TYR A 91 -9.27 -20.45 6.14
C TYR A 91 -8.13 -19.48 6.49
N ILE A 92 -7.94 -19.14 7.76
CA ILE A 92 -6.92 -18.17 8.21
C ILE A 92 -5.50 -18.65 7.87
N ASN A 93 -5.21 -19.94 8.09
CA ASN A 93 -3.91 -20.50 7.71
C ASN A 93 -3.67 -20.45 6.19
N SER A 94 -4.73 -20.56 5.39
CA SER A 94 -4.64 -20.45 3.93
C SER A 94 -4.37 -19.01 3.49
N VAL A 95 -5.06 -18.03 4.11
CA VAL A 95 -4.80 -16.59 3.87
C VAL A 95 -3.38 -16.21 4.27
N ASN A 96 -2.93 -16.70 5.44
CA ASN A 96 -1.57 -16.52 5.91
C ASN A 96 -0.53 -17.05 4.91
N ALA A 97 -0.68 -18.30 4.47
CA ALA A 97 0.22 -18.92 3.50
C ALA A 97 0.23 -18.19 2.15
N PHE A 98 -0.95 -17.77 1.67
CA PHE A 98 -1.09 -16.97 0.46
C PHE A 98 -0.34 -15.63 0.58
N ASN A 99 -0.57 -14.88 1.66
CA ASN A 99 0.09 -13.60 1.86
C ASN A 99 1.61 -13.76 2.01
N LYS A 100 2.07 -14.79 2.72
CA LYS A 100 3.50 -15.09 2.86
C LYS A 100 4.16 -15.36 1.51
N SER A 101 3.51 -16.17 0.67
CA SER A 101 3.99 -16.45 -0.68
C SER A 101 4.04 -15.19 -1.55
N ASN A 102 3.02 -14.33 -1.46
CA ASN A 102 2.96 -13.08 -2.23
C ASN A 102 4.07 -12.11 -1.80
N VAL A 103 4.20 -11.84 -0.50
CA VAL A 103 5.27 -10.96 0.02
C VAL A 103 6.65 -11.53 -0.27
N ASN A 104 6.88 -12.83 -0.07
CA ASN A 104 8.17 -13.44 -0.38
C ASN A 104 8.53 -13.26 -1.86
N SER A 105 7.57 -13.41 -2.77
CA SER A 105 7.79 -13.18 -4.21
C SER A 105 8.18 -11.74 -4.49
N GLN A 106 7.55 -10.77 -3.82
CA GLN A 106 7.86 -9.34 -3.93
C GLN A 106 9.25 -8.98 -3.40
N LEU A 107 9.65 -9.60 -2.28
CA LEU A 107 10.95 -9.40 -1.65
C LEU A 107 12.07 -10.04 -2.47
N SER A 108 11.90 -11.30 -2.89
CA SER A 108 12.91 -12.01 -3.67
C SER A 108 13.16 -11.38 -5.04
N ALA A 109 12.12 -10.85 -5.70
CA ALA A 109 12.28 -10.09 -6.95
C ALA A 109 13.15 -8.82 -6.76
N ARG A 110 13.27 -8.33 -5.53
CA ARG A 110 14.06 -7.16 -5.13
C ARG A 110 15.37 -7.51 -4.42
N GLY A 111 15.75 -8.79 -4.38
CA GLY A 111 16.99 -9.23 -3.71
C GLY A 111 16.94 -9.17 -2.17
N ILE A 112 15.76 -8.97 -1.58
CA ILE A 112 15.57 -8.94 -0.13
C ILE A 112 15.34 -10.36 0.40
N ASN A 113 16.01 -10.71 1.50
CA ASN A 113 15.87 -12.02 2.13
C ASN A 113 14.46 -12.22 2.72
N PRO A 114 13.77 -13.33 2.41
CA PRO A 114 12.45 -13.62 2.93
C PRO A 114 12.40 -13.72 4.46
N LEU A 115 11.22 -13.44 5.04
CA LEU A 115 10.98 -13.49 6.48
C LEU A 115 11.20 -14.90 7.06
N GLN A 116 12.25 -15.07 7.88
CA GLN A 116 12.62 -16.37 8.46
C GLN A 116 11.80 -16.72 9.73
N THR A 117 11.49 -15.75 10.60
CA THR A 117 10.69 -15.97 11.82
C THR A 117 9.71 -14.83 12.09
N GLU A 118 8.47 -15.16 12.44
CA GLU A 118 7.35 -14.21 12.61
C GLU A 118 6.74 -14.34 14.01
N LYS A 119 7.41 -13.82 15.04
CA LYS A 119 6.97 -13.96 16.46
C LYS A 119 5.56 -13.41 16.74
N TRP A 120 5.13 -12.40 15.98
CA TRP A 120 3.83 -11.75 16.10
C TRP A 120 2.67 -12.58 15.55
N LEU A 121 2.98 -13.55 14.68
CA LEU A 121 1.98 -14.21 13.84
C LEU A 121 1.05 -15.11 14.64
N ASP A 122 1.57 -15.85 15.62
CA ASP A 122 0.77 -16.81 16.38
C ASP A 122 -0.33 -16.10 17.19
N SER A 123 0.00 -15.08 17.97
CA SER A 123 -0.98 -14.32 18.77
C SER A 123 -2.04 -13.66 17.87
N TYR A 124 -1.62 -13.06 16.75
CA TYR A 124 -2.53 -12.48 15.78
C TYR A 124 -3.47 -13.53 15.15
N VAL A 125 -2.93 -14.67 14.71
CA VAL A 125 -3.71 -15.77 14.11
C VAL A 125 -4.71 -16.32 15.13
N GLN A 126 -4.33 -16.55 16.38
CA GLN A 126 -5.26 -17.04 17.40
C GLN A 126 -6.39 -16.03 17.68
N ALA A 127 -6.07 -14.74 17.74
CA ALA A 127 -7.08 -13.69 17.91
C ALA A 127 -8.08 -13.68 16.75
N LYS A 128 -7.59 -13.70 15.50
CA LYS A 128 -8.44 -13.74 14.30
C LYS A 128 -9.27 -15.02 14.20
N ILE A 129 -8.73 -16.16 14.66
CA ILE A 129 -9.50 -17.42 14.76
C ILE A 129 -10.67 -17.25 15.74
N ALA A 130 -10.42 -16.72 16.94
CA ALA A 130 -11.46 -16.55 17.95
C ALA A 130 -12.57 -15.60 17.47
N GLU A 131 -12.19 -14.45 16.90
CA GLU A 131 -13.08 -13.45 16.31
C GLU A 131 -13.96 -14.08 15.20
N ASN A 132 -13.35 -14.78 14.25
CA ASN A 132 -14.08 -15.38 13.13
C ASN A 132 -14.97 -16.56 13.55
N ILE A 133 -14.59 -17.32 14.58
CA ILE A 133 -15.48 -18.33 15.17
C ILE A 133 -16.75 -17.65 15.69
N SER A 134 -16.62 -16.52 16.40
CA SER A 134 -17.77 -15.78 16.91
C SER A 134 -18.69 -15.31 15.78
N TYR A 135 -18.15 -14.75 14.69
CA TYR A 135 -18.97 -14.36 13.53
C TYR A 135 -19.73 -15.53 12.92
N VAL A 136 -19.05 -16.66 12.73
CA VAL A 136 -19.66 -17.87 12.15
C VAL A 136 -20.75 -18.44 13.06
N THR A 137 -20.51 -18.52 14.38
CA THR A 137 -21.53 -19.02 15.33
C THR A 137 -22.70 -18.06 15.47
N ASN A 138 -22.46 -16.75 15.38
CA ASN A 138 -23.52 -15.74 15.44
C ASN A 138 -24.49 -15.85 14.26
N ILE A 139 -24.06 -16.33 13.08
CA ILE A 139 -25.00 -16.61 11.97
C ILE A 139 -26.03 -17.65 12.40
N ARG A 140 -25.60 -18.76 13.04
CA ARG A 140 -26.50 -19.78 13.58
C ARG A 140 -27.41 -19.19 14.66
N ASP A 141 -26.84 -18.44 15.60
CA ASP A 141 -27.58 -17.93 16.76
C ASP A 141 -28.62 -16.88 16.35
N ASP A 142 -28.26 -15.98 15.43
CA ASP A 142 -29.19 -15.00 14.87
C ASP A 142 -30.31 -15.67 14.08
N TYR A 143 -29.98 -16.67 13.24
CA TYR A 143 -30.99 -17.44 12.54
C TYR A 143 -31.92 -18.18 13.51
N SER A 144 -31.37 -18.80 14.55
CA SER A 144 -32.15 -19.55 15.55
C SER A 144 -33.18 -18.66 16.25
N LYS A 145 -32.80 -17.43 16.62
CA LYS A 145 -33.69 -16.43 17.21
C LYS A 145 -34.76 -15.97 16.23
N LYS A 146 -34.38 -15.69 14.98
CA LYS A 146 -35.30 -15.25 13.92
C LYS A 146 -36.29 -16.35 13.54
N PHE A 147 -35.86 -17.60 13.52
CA PHE A 147 -36.69 -18.77 13.30
C PHE A 147 -37.82 -18.83 14.34
N GLU A 148 -37.45 -18.76 15.63
CA GLU A 148 -38.41 -18.70 16.74
C GLU A 148 -39.41 -17.53 16.60
N GLN A 149 -38.90 -16.33 16.28
CA GLN A 149 -39.73 -15.15 16.08
C GLN A 149 -40.71 -15.31 14.91
N VAL A 150 -40.26 -15.82 13.77
CA VAL A 150 -41.11 -16.03 12.58
C VAL A 150 -42.24 -17.02 12.91
N ILE A 151 -41.92 -18.12 13.61
CA ILE A 151 -42.92 -19.12 14.01
C ILE A 151 -43.97 -18.51 14.95
N TYR A 152 -43.56 -17.91 16.07
CA TYR A 152 -44.54 -17.37 17.03
C TYR A 152 -45.33 -16.21 16.46
N ARG A 153 -44.67 -15.29 15.74
CA ARG A 153 -45.34 -14.17 15.08
C ARG A 153 -46.37 -14.68 14.07
N GLY A 154 -45.99 -15.68 13.26
CA GLY A 154 -46.88 -16.30 12.29
C GLY A 154 -48.16 -16.86 12.92
N ILE A 155 -48.04 -17.53 14.06
CA ILE A 155 -49.19 -18.04 14.83
C ILE A 155 -50.03 -16.89 15.38
N THR A 156 -49.41 -15.88 16.00
CA THR A 156 -50.15 -14.74 16.60
C THR A 156 -50.88 -13.89 15.57
N GLU A 157 -50.31 -13.76 14.36
CA GLU A 157 -50.86 -12.97 13.26
C GLU A 157 -51.82 -13.78 12.37
N GLY A 158 -51.97 -15.09 12.62
CA GLY A 158 -52.85 -15.96 11.82
C GLY A 158 -52.37 -16.20 10.38
N LYS A 159 -51.06 -16.16 10.15
CA LYS A 159 -50.46 -16.39 8.83
C LYS A 159 -50.68 -17.82 8.34
N SER A 160 -50.80 -18.00 7.03
CA SER A 160 -50.79 -19.33 6.40
C SER A 160 -49.46 -20.06 6.61
N SER A 161 -49.50 -21.38 6.51
CA SER A 161 -48.29 -22.20 6.49
C SER A 161 -47.31 -21.75 5.40
N ASN A 162 -47.82 -21.44 4.20
CA ASN A 162 -47.03 -20.93 3.08
C ASN A 162 -46.34 -19.59 3.39
N GLU A 163 -47.06 -18.62 3.96
CA GLU A 163 -46.48 -17.31 4.33
C GLU A 163 -45.34 -17.46 5.35
N ILE A 164 -45.53 -18.29 6.37
CA ILE A 164 -44.49 -18.56 7.37
C ILE A 164 -43.30 -19.26 6.72
N ARG A 165 -43.55 -20.24 5.85
CA ARG A 165 -42.51 -20.98 5.12
C ARG A 165 -41.67 -20.06 4.24
N GLU A 166 -42.30 -19.13 3.52
CA GLU A 166 -41.61 -18.13 2.70
C GLU A 166 -40.73 -17.20 3.55
N GLU A 167 -41.22 -16.75 4.71
CA GLU A 167 -40.42 -15.97 5.65
C GLU A 167 -39.20 -16.74 6.16
N LEU A 168 -39.32 -18.04 6.45
CA LEU A 168 -38.21 -18.90 6.87
C LEU A 168 -37.13 -19.01 5.78
N VAL A 169 -37.54 -19.26 4.53
CA VAL A 169 -36.63 -19.30 3.37
C VAL A 169 -35.92 -17.95 3.22
N HIS A 170 -36.65 -16.85 3.35
CA HIS A 170 -36.07 -15.51 3.27
C HIS A 170 -35.01 -15.29 4.39
N GLN A 171 -35.29 -15.68 5.64
CA GLN A 171 -34.30 -15.56 6.71
C GLN A 171 -33.05 -16.42 6.47
N ALA A 172 -33.19 -17.60 5.87
CA ALA A 172 -32.05 -18.43 5.49
C ALA A 172 -31.21 -17.77 4.39
N GLY A 173 -31.87 -17.16 3.39
CA GLY A 173 -31.23 -16.33 2.36
C GLY A 173 -30.38 -15.20 2.97
N MET A 174 -30.96 -14.43 3.88
CA MET A 174 -30.23 -13.36 4.59
C MET A 174 -29.01 -13.88 5.36
N SER A 175 -29.11 -15.04 6.00
CA SER A 175 -27.97 -15.69 6.67
C SER A 175 -26.88 -16.14 5.70
N SER A 176 -27.26 -16.60 4.50
CA SER A 176 -26.33 -16.95 3.42
C SER A 176 -25.59 -15.72 2.88
N ASP A 177 -26.29 -14.59 2.75
CA ASP A 177 -25.68 -13.32 2.34
C ASP A 177 -24.73 -12.78 3.41
N LYS A 178 -25.12 -12.87 4.69
CA LYS A 178 -24.26 -12.53 5.83
C LYS A 178 -22.98 -13.37 5.83
N ALA A 179 -23.07 -14.66 5.49
CA ALA A 179 -21.89 -15.51 5.35
C ALA A 179 -20.93 -15.04 4.24
N ALA A 180 -21.47 -14.64 3.08
CA ALA A 180 -20.67 -14.10 1.99
C ALA A 180 -20.03 -12.75 2.34
N PHE A 181 -20.78 -11.89 3.03
CA PHE A 181 -20.28 -10.61 3.55
C PHE A 181 -19.10 -10.81 4.51
N ILE A 182 -19.28 -11.66 5.54
CA ILE A 182 -18.22 -11.97 6.51
C ILE A 182 -16.98 -12.53 5.82
N ALA A 183 -17.15 -13.41 4.85
CA ALA A 183 -16.01 -13.98 4.14
C ALA A 183 -15.19 -12.92 3.40
N ARG A 184 -15.85 -11.97 2.70
CA ARG A 184 -15.17 -10.90 1.98
C ARG A 184 -14.50 -9.91 2.92
N ASP A 185 -15.27 -9.43 3.88
CA ASP A 185 -14.84 -8.48 4.91
C ASP A 185 -13.59 -8.96 5.65
N GLN A 186 -13.63 -10.20 6.14
CA GLN A 186 -12.53 -10.77 6.90
C GLN A 186 -11.34 -11.16 6.03
N THR A 187 -11.56 -11.51 4.75
CA THR A 187 -10.45 -11.82 3.83
C THR A 187 -9.66 -10.56 3.53
N GLY A 188 -10.33 -9.45 3.21
CA GLY A 188 -9.69 -8.14 3.01
C GLY A 188 -8.94 -7.68 4.25
N THR A 189 -9.61 -7.66 5.40
CA THR A 189 -9.03 -7.15 6.66
C THR A 189 -7.79 -7.95 7.06
N ILE A 190 -7.90 -9.29 7.10
CA ILE A 190 -6.79 -10.15 7.54
C ILE A 190 -5.61 -10.05 6.57
N LEU A 191 -5.88 -10.02 5.25
CA LEU A 191 -4.85 -9.85 4.24
C LEU A 191 -4.14 -8.51 4.41
N GLY A 192 -4.88 -7.40 4.50
CA GLY A 192 -4.32 -6.05 4.63
C GLY A 192 -3.43 -5.89 5.85
N GLN A 193 -3.91 -6.37 7.01
CA GLN A 193 -3.15 -6.33 8.28
C GLN A 193 -1.89 -7.19 8.24
N MET A 194 -1.98 -8.43 7.75
CA MET A 194 -0.79 -9.30 7.61
C MET A 194 0.21 -8.74 6.60
N ASN A 195 -0.28 -8.22 5.48
CA ASN A 195 0.55 -7.66 4.43
C ASN A 195 1.32 -6.43 4.92
N SER A 196 0.62 -5.49 5.57
CA SER A 196 1.22 -4.32 6.21
C SER A 196 2.30 -4.72 7.21
N GLU A 197 1.99 -5.65 8.12
CA GLU A 197 2.95 -6.08 9.16
C GLU A 197 4.20 -6.74 8.56
N ARG A 198 4.06 -7.55 7.51
CA ARG A 198 5.19 -8.15 6.81
C ARG A 198 6.02 -7.14 6.04
N GLN A 199 5.36 -6.20 5.35
CA GLN A 199 6.04 -5.16 4.57
C GLN A 199 6.85 -4.23 5.47
N LYS A 200 6.26 -3.73 6.57
CA LYS A 200 6.97 -2.92 7.58
C LYS A 200 8.20 -3.64 8.14
N ARG A 201 8.06 -4.93 8.46
CA ARG A 201 9.17 -5.77 8.97
C ARG A 201 10.25 -6.04 7.93
N ALA A 202 9.91 -5.98 6.64
CA ALA A 202 10.87 -6.06 5.55
C ALA A 202 11.55 -4.72 5.24
N GLY A 203 11.20 -3.65 5.95
CA GLY A 203 11.83 -2.32 5.81
C GLY A 203 11.06 -1.33 4.95
N PHE A 204 9.91 -1.70 4.37
CA PHE A 204 9.12 -0.77 3.57
C PHE A 204 8.49 0.32 4.43
N GLN A 205 8.64 1.57 4.00
CA GLN A 205 8.09 2.75 4.68
C GLN A 205 6.67 3.08 4.25
N ALA A 206 6.28 2.66 3.04
CA ALA A 206 5.03 3.02 2.42
C ALA A 206 4.46 1.90 1.54
N PHE A 207 3.22 2.10 1.10
CA PHE A 207 2.56 1.26 0.12
C PHE A 207 1.75 2.09 -0.87
N ARG A 208 1.58 1.56 -2.08
CA ARG A 208 0.64 2.05 -3.07
C ARG A 208 -0.68 1.33 -2.89
N TRP A 209 -1.77 2.08 -2.85
CA TRP A 209 -3.12 1.52 -2.81
C TRP A 209 -3.50 0.98 -4.20
N SER A 210 -3.94 -0.27 -4.26
CA SER A 210 -4.36 -0.95 -5.48
C SER A 210 -5.79 -1.45 -5.29
N ASP A 211 -6.74 -0.88 -6.03
CA ASP A 211 -8.15 -1.28 -5.95
C ASP A 211 -8.43 -2.58 -6.73
N SER A 212 -9.68 -3.05 -6.69
CA SER A 212 -10.08 -4.26 -7.43
C SER A 212 -10.34 -4.03 -8.92
N GLY A 213 -10.40 -2.76 -9.36
CA GLY A 213 -10.63 -2.39 -10.76
C GLY A 213 -12.01 -2.69 -11.32
N ASP A 214 -13.00 -3.05 -10.49
CA ASP A 214 -14.37 -3.37 -10.95
C ASP A 214 -15.41 -2.33 -10.51
N GLU A 215 -16.60 -2.42 -11.11
CA GLU A 215 -17.72 -1.51 -10.87
C GLU A 215 -18.15 -1.40 -9.40
N ARG A 216 -17.83 -2.40 -8.57
CA ARG A 216 -18.21 -2.45 -7.15
C ARG A 216 -17.25 -1.68 -6.25
N VAL A 217 -16.11 -1.20 -6.76
CA VAL A 217 -15.22 -0.32 -6.02
C VAL A 217 -15.96 0.98 -5.69
N ARG A 218 -15.80 1.51 -4.48
CA ARG A 218 -16.41 2.78 -4.06
C ARG A 218 -15.61 3.95 -4.62
N ASP A 219 -16.26 5.10 -4.82
CA ASP A 219 -15.58 6.28 -5.38
C ASP A 219 -14.41 6.73 -4.50
N SER A 220 -14.59 6.74 -3.17
CA SER A 220 -13.51 7.02 -2.22
C SER A 220 -12.33 6.04 -2.29
N HIS A 221 -12.51 4.83 -2.83
CA HIS A 221 -11.44 3.85 -3.02
C HIS A 221 -10.78 3.99 -4.39
N ARG A 222 -11.57 4.33 -5.41
CA ARG A 222 -11.03 4.71 -6.74
C ARG A 222 -10.12 5.93 -6.64
N GLU A 223 -10.51 6.92 -5.84
CA GLU A 223 -9.69 8.10 -5.56
C GLU A 223 -8.37 7.78 -4.84
N ARG A 224 -8.31 6.66 -4.13
CA ARG A 224 -7.09 6.20 -3.46
C ARG A 224 -6.20 5.37 -4.38
N ASN A 225 -6.77 4.75 -5.40
CA ASN A 225 -6.05 3.86 -6.31
C ASN A 225 -4.83 4.56 -6.93
N GLY A 226 -3.68 3.89 -6.91
CA GLY A 226 -2.42 4.42 -7.40
C GLY A 226 -1.68 5.35 -6.44
N LYS A 227 -2.34 5.89 -5.39
CA LYS A 227 -1.71 6.81 -4.44
C LYS A 227 -0.87 6.07 -3.40
N ILE A 228 0.19 6.72 -2.94
CA ILE A 228 1.09 6.22 -1.90
C ILE A 228 0.66 6.69 -0.51
N TYR A 229 0.79 5.80 0.47
CA TYR A 229 0.53 6.07 1.88
C TYR A 229 1.68 5.54 2.74
N PHE A 230 2.16 6.36 3.68
CA PHE A 230 3.23 5.99 4.60
C PHE A 230 2.68 5.27 5.81
N TYR A 231 3.34 4.17 6.21
CA TYR A 231 2.93 3.42 7.41
C TYR A 231 3.04 4.23 8.70
N ALA A 232 3.96 5.20 8.76
CA ALA A 232 4.19 6.07 9.91
C ALA A 232 2.97 6.94 10.26
N ASP A 233 2.16 7.30 9.26
CA ASP A 233 0.97 8.15 9.43
C ASP A 233 -0.26 7.36 9.90
N ASN A 234 -0.09 6.07 10.19
CA ASN A 234 -1.17 5.14 10.52
C ASN A 234 -2.38 5.25 9.56
N PRO A 235 -2.16 5.10 8.25
CA PRO A 235 -3.20 5.25 7.25
C PRO A 235 -4.21 4.10 7.36
N LEU A 236 -5.43 4.34 6.88
CA LEU A 236 -6.36 3.26 6.61
C LEU A 236 -5.70 2.22 5.69
N LEU A 237 -5.70 0.94 6.09
CA LEU A 237 -5.10 -0.11 5.28
C LEU A 237 -6.10 -0.63 4.23
N PRO A 238 -5.64 -0.95 3.00
CA PRO A 238 -6.46 -1.63 2.01
C PRO A 238 -7.03 -2.94 2.58
N GLY A 239 -8.34 -3.11 2.46
CA GLY A 239 -9.07 -4.28 2.95
C GLY A 239 -9.74 -4.13 4.31
N GLU A 240 -9.42 -3.10 5.12
CA GLU A 240 -10.00 -2.93 6.46
C GLU A 240 -11.40 -2.33 6.50
N GLU A 241 -11.77 -1.53 5.49
CA GLU A 241 -13.15 -1.09 5.36
C GLU A 241 -14.06 -2.24 4.92
N TYR A 242 -15.32 -2.15 5.32
CA TYR A 242 -16.28 -3.22 5.11
C TYR A 242 -16.31 -3.71 3.66
N ASN A 243 -16.37 -5.03 3.47
CA ASN A 243 -16.53 -5.65 2.14
C ASN A 243 -15.47 -5.22 1.09
N CYS A 244 -14.30 -4.75 1.55
CA CYS A 244 -13.23 -4.22 0.69
C CYS A 244 -12.31 -5.33 0.14
N ARG A 245 -11.92 -5.19 -1.13
CA ARG A 245 -11.00 -6.11 -1.84
C ARG A 245 -9.72 -5.42 -2.34
N CYS A 246 -9.51 -4.16 -1.93
CA CYS A 246 -8.29 -3.41 -2.23
C CYS A 246 -7.09 -4.05 -1.53
N VAL A 247 -5.89 -3.85 -2.07
CA VAL A 247 -4.64 -4.39 -1.57
C VAL A 247 -3.54 -3.34 -1.52
N ALA A 248 -2.52 -3.58 -0.69
CA ALA A 248 -1.33 -2.74 -0.59
C ALA A 248 -0.18 -3.34 -1.40
N GLU A 249 0.34 -2.59 -2.37
CA GLU A 249 1.56 -2.93 -3.11
C GLU A 249 2.75 -2.23 -2.44
N PRO A 250 3.83 -2.95 -2.08
CA PRO A 250 4.97 -2.32 -1.43
C PRO A 250 5.67 -1.38 -2.40
N VAL A 251 5.98 -0.17 -1.93
CA VAL A 251 6.74 0.85 -2.65
C VAL A 251 8.13 0.86 -2.07
N ASP A 252 9.15 0.75 -2.92
CA ASP A 252 10.54 0.83 -2.50
C ASP A 252 11.03 2.28 -2.40
N ASP A 253 12.20 2.45 -1.79
CA ASP A 253 12.77 3.77 -1.56
C ASP A 253 13.01 4.52 -2.88
N GLU A 254 13.40 3.82 -3.96
CA GLU A 254 13.58 4.40 -5.30
C GLU A 254 12.28 5.05 -5.80
N GLU A 255 11.18 4.31 -5.75
CA GLU A 255 9.85 4.76 -6.17
C GLU A 255 9.27 5.88 -5.27
N LEU A 256 9.56 5.86 -3.96
CA LEU A 256 9.18 6.95 -3.04
C LEU A 256 9.88 8.26 -3.37
N LEU A 257 11.11 8.21 -3.88
CA LEU A 257 11.86 9.39 -4.26
C LEU A 257 11.36 9.95 -5.58
N GLU A 258 10.94 9.11 -6.52
CA GLU A 258 10.32 9.56 -7.76
C GLU A 258 9.00 10.30 -7.49
N GLU A 259 8.17 9.84 -6.54
CA GLU A 259 6.90 10.52 -6.20
C GLU A 259 7.06 11.71 -5.22
N SER A 260 8.14 11.79 -4.43
CA SER A 260 8.36 12.88 -3.46
C SER A 260 8.96 14.17 -4.05
N ILE A 261 9.24 14.20 -5.35
CA ILE A 261 9.75 15.39 -6.02
C ILE A 261 8.62 16.08 -6.80
N ASP A 262 7.65 16.67 -6.10
CA ASP A 262 6.83 17.75 -6.66
C ASP A 262 7.50 19.10 -6.35
N LEU A 263 8.59 19.39 -7.07
CA LEU A 263 9.20 20.73 -7.11
C LEU A 263 8.38 21.71 -7.99
N GLY A 264 7.18 21.31 -8.46
CA GLY A 264 6.44 22.04 -9.48
C GLY A 264 7.18 22.12 -10.83
N LEU A 265 8.04 21.13 -11.10
CA LEU A 265 8.79 21.04 -12.35
C LEU A 265 7.87 20.56 -13.47
N SER A 266 7.99 21.17 -14.65
CA SER A 266 7.38 20.63 -15.85
C SER A 266 8.12 19.37 -16.32
N ASN A 267 7.46 18.52 -17.11
CA ASN A 267 8.10 17.34 -17.69
C ASN A 267 9.41 17.67 -18.47
N GLN A 268 9.51 18.87 -19.03
CA GLN A 268 10.69 19.32 -19.78
C GLN A 268 11.84 19.72 -18.84
N GLU A 269 11.52 20.38 -17.72
CA GLU A 269 12.47 20.76 -16.68
C GLU A 269 13.02 19.51 -15.96
N GLU A 270 12.17 18.55 -15.62
CA GLU A 270 12.60 17.29 -15.01
C GLU A 270 13.49 16.47 -15.96
N HIS A 271 13.13 16.44 -17.26
CA HIS A 271 13.96 15.79 -18.27
C HIS A 271 15.32 16.48 -18.45
N ALA A 272 15.38 17.81 -18.32
CA ALA A 272 16.63 18.56 -18.39
C ALA A 272 17.56 18.22 -17.22
N VAL A 273 17.04 18.17 -15.99
CA VAL A 273 17.83 17.77 -14.79
C VAL A 273 18.36 16.35 -14.95
N LYS A 274 17.51 15.38 -15.33
CA LYS A 274 17.90 13.98 -15.54
C LYS A 274 18.94 13.82 -16.66
N THR A 275 18.79 14.58 -17.74
CA THR A 275 19.74 14.58 -18.86
C THR A 275 21.08 15.17 -18.41
N TYR A 276 21.07 16.27 -17.67
CA TYR A 276 22.29 16.91 -17.18
C TYR A 276 23.06 16.01 -16.21
N VAL A 277 22.40 15.40 -15.23
CA VAL A 277 23.03 14.46 -14.27
C VAL A 277 23.60 13.20 -14.94
N SER A 278 23.28 12.95 -16.21
CA SER A 278 23.83 11.84 -17.00
C SER A 278 25.14 12.22 -17.73
N SER A 279 25.59 11.40 -18.67
CA SER A 279 26.80 11.64 -19.46
C SER A 279 26.78 12.91 -20.33
N GLU A 280 25.63 13.55 -20.50
CA GLU A 280 25.48 14.74 -21.37
C GLU A 280 25.97 16.05 -20.71
N ALA A 281 26.11 16.13 -19.38
CA ALA A 281 26.72 17.30 -18.72
C ALA A 281 28.12 17.61 -19.26
N TYR A 282 28.92 16.58 -19.56
CA TYR A 282 30.28 16.77 -20.06
C TYR A 282 30.30 17.51 -21.41
N LYS A 283 29.39 17.16 -22.32
CA LYS A 283 29.34 17.79 -23.65
C LYS A 283 28.82 19.22 -23.58
N LEU A 284 27.77 19.45 -22.78
CA LEU A 284 27.19 20.78 -22.64
C LEU A 284 28.18 21.74 -21.97
N ASN A 285 28.78 21.34 -20.85
CA ASN A 285 29.74 22.17 -20.14
C ASN A 285 31.02 22.42 -20.93
N ASP A 286 31.46 21.47 -21.77
CA ASP A 286 32.60 21.69 -22.66
C ASP A 286 32.28 22.75 -23.73
N LYS A 287 31.08 22.71 -24.33
CA LYS A 287 30.62 23.75 -25.26
C LYS A 287 30.54 25.12 -24.60
N LEU A 288 29.97 25.19 -23.39
CA LEU A 288 29.85 26.43 -22.62
C LEU A 288 31.22 27.01 -22.24
N ARG A 289 32.13 26.18 -21.70
CA ARG A 289 33.47 26.59 -21.26
C ARG A 289 34.33 27.13 -22.40
N ASN A 290 34.27 26.49 -23.57
CA ASN A 290 35.11 26.85 -24.72
C ASN A 290 34.43 27.81 -25.71
N GLY A 291 33.17 28.21 -25.46
CA GLY A 291 32.41 29.09 -26.34
C GLY A 291 32.10 28.47 -27.71
N TYR A 292 31.89 27.15 -27.77
CA TYR A 292 31.47 26.48 -29.00
C TYR A 292 30.02 26.82 -29.36
N GLN A 293 29.68 26.66 -30.65
CA GLN A 293 28.33 26.91 -31.13
C GLN A 293 27.34 25.93 -30.48
N LEU A 294 26.31 26.49 -29.85
CA LEU A 294 25.19 25.75 -29.27
C LEU A 294 24.12 25.50 -30.35
N ASP A 295 23.61 24.27 -30.40
CA ASP A 295 22.48 23.91 -31.26
C ASP A 295 21.13 24.13 -30.54
N GLU A 296 20.02 23.93 -31.26
CA GLU A 296 18.68 24.11 -30.68
C GLU A 296 18.40 23.18 -29.49
N SER A 297 19.04 22.01 -29.44
CA SER A 297 18.86 21.06 -28.35
C SER A 297 19.62 21.50 -27.11
N ASP A 298 20.85 22.01 -27.27
CA ASP A 298 21.63 22.61 -26.18
C ASP A 298 20.87 23.78 -25.56
N LEU A 299 20.34 24.69 -26.39
CA LEU A 299 19.60 25.86 -25.91
C LEU A 299 18.33 25.50 -25.15
N LYS A 300 17.59 24.48 -25.60
CA LYS A 300 16.41 23.96 -24.88
C LYS A 300 16.78 23.27 -23.58
N LEU A 301 17.89 22.54 -23.56
CA LEU A 301 18.38 21.90 -22.35
C LEU A 301 18.77 22.95 -21.30
N ILE A 302 19.51 23.98 -21.70
CA ILE A 302 19.89 25.11 -20.84
C ILE A 302 18.66 25.82 -20.27
N ASP A 303 17.71 26.23 -21.12
CA ASP A 303 16.52 26.97 -20.68
C ASP A 303 15.68 26.19 -19.65
N ASN A 304 15.49 24.88 -19.89
CA ASN A 304 14.75 24.02 -18.97
C ASN A 304 15.53 23.71 -17.69
N LEU A 305 16.85 23.58 -17.78
CA LEU A 305 17.70 23.34 -16.61
C LEU A 305 17.76 24.57 -15.71
N ASP A 306 17.96 25.77 -16.27
CA ASP A 306 17.96 27.04 -15.53
C ASP A 306 16.63 27.21 -14.76
N LYS A 307 15.49 27.01 -15.42
CA LYS A 307 14.16 27.06 -14.77
C LYS A 307 13.98 26.01 -13.69
N ALA A 308 14.57 24.83 -13.87
CA ALA A 308 14.50 23.78 -12.88
C ALA A 308 15.28 24.17 -11.62
N LEU A 309 16.51 24.65 -11.81
CA LEU A 309 17.40 25.08 -10.74
C LEU A 309 16.82 26.25 -9.94
N ASP A 310 16.12 27.19 -10.58
CA ASP A 310 15.42 28.30 -9.92
C ASP A 310 14.37 27.81 -8.90
N LYS A 311 13.74 26.66 -9.14
CA LYS A 311 12.73 26.05 -8.25
C LYS A 311 13.34 25.17 -7.16
N MET A 312 14.63 24.84 -7.26
CA MET A 312 15.31 23.99 -6.29
C MET A 312 15.75 24.77 -5.06
N THR A 313 15.81 24.06 -3.94
CA THR A 313 16.32 24.59 -2.67
C THR A 313 17.82 24.82 -2.75
N ASN A 314 18.26 25.97 -2.25
CA ASN A 314 19.67 26.25 -2.07
C ASN A 314 20.25 25.33 -1.00
N TYR A 315 21.52 24.97 -1.19
CA TYR A 315 22.35 24.30 -0.21
C TYR A 315 23.28 25.33 0.44
N ASP A 316 23.15 25.46 1.75
CA ASP A 316 24.01 26.29 2.60
C ASP A 316 25.03 25.38 3.30
N GLY A 317 26.30 25.47 2.91
CA GLY A 317 27.35 24.60 3.42
C GLY A 317 28.58 24.48 2.53
N GLU A 318 29.60 23.79 3.03
CA GLU A 318 30.82 23.50 2.25
C GLU A 318 30.54 22.40 1.22
N VAL A 319 31.02 22.61 0.00
CA VAL A 319 31.00 21.63 -1.09
C VAL A 319 32.37 21.55 -1.74
N THR A 320 32.69 20.39 -2.32
CA THR A 320 33.98 20.18 -2.99
C THR A 320 33.81 19.79 -4.45
N ARG A 321 34.83 20.11 -5.25
CA ARG A 321 34.94 19.67 -6.65
C ARG A 321 36.33 19.11 -6.92
N SER A 322 36.35 17.85 -7.30
CA SER A 322 37.55 17.12 -7.72
C SER A 322 37.88 17.42 -9.18
N MET A 323 39.13 17.83 -9.46
CA MET A 323 39.62 18.15 -10.80
C MET A 323 40.78 17.21 -11.17
N PHE A 324 40.76 16.69 -12.40
CA PHE A 324 41.76 15.77 -12.93
C PHE A 324 42.54 16.42 -14.07
N PHE A 325 43.86 16.23 -14.10
CA PHE A 325 44.75 16.71 -15.15
C PHE A 325 45.65 15.58 -15.63
N ASP A 326 45.87 15.49 -16.95
CA ASP A 326 46.69 14.44 -17.56
C ASP A 326 48.21 14.67 -17.34
N SER A 327 48.61 15.91 -17.03
CA SER A 327 50.01 16.26 -16.78
C SER A 327 50.17 17.26 -15.63
N SER A 328 51.31 17.20 -14.95
CA SER A 328 51.68 18.17 -13.90
C SER A 328 51.80 19.59 -14.44
N ASP A 329 52.21 19.76 -15.70
CA ASP A 329 52.38 21.06 -16.33
C ASP A 329 51.03 21.75 -16.55
N ASP A 330 50.01 20.98 -16.96
CA ASP A 330 48.67 21.52 -17.17
C ASP A 330 47.98 21.84 -15.85
N LEU A 331 48.19 21.02 -14.83
CA LEU A 331 47.78 21.32 -13.45
C LEU A 331 48.37 22.65 -12.97
N VAL A 332 49.69 22.83 -13.11
CA VAL A 332 50.37 24.06 -12.65
C VAL A 332 49.89 25.28 -13.42
N LYS A 333 49.77 25.18 -14.76
CA LYS A 333 49.22 26.27 -15.59
C LYS A 333 47.81 26.64 -15.17
N PHE A 334 46.95 25.65 -14.94
CA PHE A 334 45.58 25.88 -14.48
C PHE A 334 45.55 26.55 -13.11
N ALA A 335 46.27 25.99 -12.13
CA ALA A 335 46.27 26.51 -10.76
C ALA A 335 46.83 27.94 -10.65
N ASN A 336 47.73 28.34 -11.55
CA ASN A 336 48.28 29.70 -11.58
C ASN A 336 47.30 30.78 -12.08
N ASN A 337 46.18 30.37 -12.69
CA ASN A 337 45.12 31.29 -13.09
C ASN A 337 44.18 31.67 -11.93
N TYR A 338 44.42 31.14 -10.73
CA TYR A 338 43.62 31.41 -9.54
C TYR A 338 44.54 32.03 -8.48
N ASN A 339 44.76 33.33 -8.51
CA ASN A 339 45.52 34.03 -7.46
C ASN A 339 44.59 34.55 -6.37
N LEU A 340 45.16 34.83 -5.21
CA LEU A 340 44.38 35.31 -4.07
C LEU A 340 43.65 36.62 -4.42
N ASN A 341 42.35 36.67 -4.12
CA ASN A 341 41.40 37.73 -4.48
C ASN A 341 41.04 37.85 -5.97
N ASP A 342 41.48 36.93 -6.82
CA ASP A 342 40.98 36.89 -8.20
C ASP A 342 39.49 36.54 -8.18
N VAL A 343 38.70 37.25 -8.99
CA VAL A 343 37.31 36.90 -9.28
C VAL A 343 37.29 36.06 -10.55
N VAL A 344 36.81 34.83 -10.44
CA VAL A 344 36.73 33.87 -11.54
C VAL A 344 35.27 33.62 -11.88
N GLN A 345 34.92 33.73 -13.16
CA GLN A 345 33.61 33.40 -13.69
C GLN A 345 33.68 32.08 -14.44
N PHE A 346 32.70 31.20 -14.22
CA PHE A 346 32.55 29.96 -14.95
C PHE A 346 31.36 30.06 -15.91
N PRO A 347 31.58 30.10 -17.23
CA PRO A 347 30.49 30.13 -18.22
C PRO A 347 29.64 28.84 -18.21
N GLU A 348 30.18 27.73 -17.70
CA GLU A 348 29.47 26.47 -17.52
C GLU A 348 28.81 26.33 -16.14
N TYR A 349 27.95 25.32 -15.99
CA TYR A 349 27.47 24.91 -14.67
C TYR A 349 28.57 24.22 -13.86
N ILE A 350 28.58 24.43 -12.55
CA ILE A 350 29.61 23.83 -11.67
C ILE A 350 28.98 22.74 -10.80
N SER A 351 29.19 21.49 -11.19
CA SER A 351 28.86 20.33 -10.35
C SER A 351 29.83 20.20 -9.18
N THR A 352 29.30 20.11 -7.97
CA THR A 352 30.07 19.89 -6.74
C THR A 352 29.41 18.79 -5.92
N THR A 353 30.06 18.32 -4.86
CA THR A 353 29.52 17.31 -3.96
C THR A 353 29.70 17.74 -2.51
N LYS A 354 28.78 17.31 -1.64
CA LYS A 354 28.85 17.53 -0.18
C LYS A 354 29.94 16.68 0.49
N ASP A 355 30.46 15.67 -0.20
CA ASP A 355 31.56 14.83 0.24
C ASP A 355 32.77 15.01 -0.71
N ILE A 356 33.74 14.09 -0.66
CA ILE A 356 34.87 14.04 -1.59
C ILE A 356 34.54 13.04 -2.71
N TYR A 357 34.51 13.50 -3.95
CA TYR A 357 34.22 12.65 -5.11
C TYR A 357 35.30 11.60 -5.35
N SER A 358 36.57 12.01 -5.32
CA SER A 358 37.70 11.10 -5.46
C SER A 358 38.93 11.63 -4.73
N GLU A 359 39.57 10.77 -3.95
CA GLU A 359 40.84 11.11 -3.29
C GLU A 359 42.04 11.12 -4.26
N GLN A 360 41.85 10.69 -5.51
CA GLN A 360 42.88 10.65 -6.55
C GLN A 360 42.86 11.87 -7.47
N ASP A 361 42.08 12.90 -7.13
CA ASP A 361 42.04 14.14 -7.88
C ASP A 361 43.38 14.88 -7.86
N SER A 362 43.68 15.56 -8.96
CA SER A 362 44.91 16.33 -9.16
C SER A 362 44.85 17.70 -8.47
N LEU A 363 43.65 18.27 -8.32
CA LEU A 363 43.37 19.54 -7.63
C LEU A 363 41.96 19.49 -7.03
N ARG A 364 41.76 20.16 -5.90
CA ARG A 364 40.43 20.26 -5.27
C ARG A 364 39.98 21.71 -5.08
N PHE A 365 38.76 22.00 -5.49
CA PHE A 365 38.06 23.20 -5.05
C PHE A 365 37.28 22.89 -3.77
N VAL A 366 37.33 23.84 -2.84
CA VAL A 366 36.47 23.90 -1.65
C VAL A 366 35.66 25.18 -1.77
N ILE A 367 34.35 25.07 -1.79
CA ILE A 367 33.44 26.19 -2.04
C ILE A 367 32.47 26.31 -0.87
N MET A 368 32.37 27.51 -0.30
CA MET A 368 31.31 27.82 0.65
C MET A 368 30.04 28.22 -0.12
N SER A 369 29.07 27.32 -0.18
CA SER A 369 27.82 27.48 -0.92
C SER A 369 26.77 28.18 -0.08
N SER A 370 26.03 29.09 -0.71
CA SER A 370 24.77 29.70 -0.28
C SER A 370 23.73 29.75 -1.42
N THR A 371 24.15 29.64 -2.68
CA THR A 371 23.25 29.60 -3.86
C THR A 371 23.26 28.29 -4.64
N GLY A 372 24.22 27.40 -4.39
CA GLY A 372 24.28 26.08 -5.04
C GLY A 372 22.98 25.31 -4.81
N LYS A 373 22.46 24.66 -5.86
CA LYS A 373 21.19 23.93 -5.81
C LYS A 373 21.41 22.48 -5.43
N ASP A 374 20.65 21.98 -4.47
CA ASP A 374 20.77 20.61 -4.01
C ASP A 374 20.12 19.62 -4.99
N LEU A 375 20.93 18.86 -5.72
CA LEU A 375 20.50 17.81 -6.64
C LEU A 375 20.53 16.43 -5.97
N GLY A 376 20.78 16.35 -4.65
CA GLY A 376 20.87 15.08 -3.91
C GLY A 376 19.61 14.21 -3.97
N SER A 377 18.46 14.79 -4.34
CA SER A 377 17.21 14.07 -4.63
C SER A 377 17.23 13.33 -5.97
N TYR A 378 18.02 13.78 -6.95
CA TYR A 378 18.16 13.20 -8.29
C TYR A 378 19.44 12.37 -8.47
N ASN A 379 20.51 12.65 -7.71
CA ASN A 379 21.81 11.96 -7.78
C ASN A 379 22.30 11.57 -6.37
N LYS A 380 21.74 10.49 -5.82
CA LYS A 380 22.03 10.04 -4.46
C LYS A 380 23.45 9.53 -4.24
N SER A 381 24.08 8.99 -5.28
CA SER A 381 25.45 8.48 -5.21
C SER A 381 26.47 9.59 -5.02
N GLU A 382 26.23 10.77 -5.58
CA GLU A 382 27.21 11.85 -5.61
C GLU A 382 26.85 13.02 -4.68
N LYS A 383 25.65 13.04 -4.08
CA LYS A 383 25.15 14.14 -3.22
C LYS A 383 25.42 15.50 -3.86
N GLU A 384 25.07 15.60 -5.13
CA GLU A 384 25.50 16.70 -5.99
C GLU A 384 24.85 18.02 -5.59
N VAL A 385 25.66 19.09 -5.59
CA VAL A 385 25.22 20.48 -5.48
C VAL A 385 25.68 21.20 -6.74
N LEU A 386 24.74 21.80 -7.47
CA LEU A 386 24.99 22.41 -8.77
C LEU A 386 24.89 23.93 -8.70
N PHE A 387 25.93 24.63 -9.11
CA PHE A 387 25.86 26.08 -9.32
C PHE A 387 25.41 26.39 -10.75
N ASN A 388 24.60 27.44 -10.88
CA ASN A 388 24.20 27.96 -12.18
C ASN A 388 25.41 28.36 -13.03
N ARG A 389 25.23 28.33 -14.35
CA ARG A 389 26.19 28.92 -15.28
C ARG A 389 26.39 30.42 -15.02
N ASP A 390 27.53 30.93 -15.44
CA ASP A 390 27.98 32.31 -15.19
C ASP A 390 28.22 32.63 -13.70
N ALA A 391 28.30 31.62 -12.84
CA ALA A 391 28.63 31.80 -11.43
C ALA A 391 30.02 32.39 -11.26
N LYS A 392 30.13 33.36 -10.35
CA LYS A 392 31.36 34.07 -10.02
C LYS A 392 31.81 33.68 -8.61
N PHE A 393 33.11 33.47 -8.47
CA PHE A 393 33.73 33.16 -7.19
C PHE A 393 34.97 34.00 -6.98
N ILE A 394 35.23 34.37 -5.73
CA ILE A 394 36.49 34.99 -5.33
C ILE A 394 37.40 33.95 -4.70
N VAL A 395 38.67 33.95 -5.08
CA VAL A 395 39.69 33.07 -4.48
C VAL A 395 40.05 33.59 -3.09
N LYS A 396 39.68 32.85 -2.05
CA LYS A 396 39.89 33.24 -0.65
C LYS A 396 41.14 32.66 -0.03
N ASP A 397 41.54 31.48 -0.47
CA ASP A 397 42.74 30.82 0.03
C ASP A 397 43.28 29.79 -0.97
N ARG A 398 44.56 29.45 -0.83
CA ARG A 398 45.25 28.42 -1.60
C ARG A 398 46.29 27.76 -0.73
N TYR A 399 46.22 26.43 -0.63
CA TYR A 399 47.17 25.66 0.16
C TYR A 399 47.46 24.30 -0.47
N LEU A 400 48.53 23.66 0.01
CA LEU A 400 48.87 22.29 -0.32
C LEU A 400 48.57 21.40 0.89
N LEU A 401 47.83 20.32 0.67
CA LEU A 401 47.60 19.27 1.66
C LEU A 401 48.08 17.95 1.06
N ASP A 402 49.03 17.29 1.71
CA ASP A 402 49.67 16.06 1.24
C ASP A 402 50.18 16.13 -0.22
N GLY A 403 50.68 17.30 -0.62
CA GLY A 403 51.19 17.56 -1.97
C GLY A 403 50.12 17.87 -3.02
N LYS A 404 48.84 17.85 -2.66
CA LYS A 404 47.71 18.20 -3.53
C LYS A 404 47.30 19.67 -3.34
N PRO A 405 47.11 20.45 -4.42
CA PRO A 405 46.61 21.81 -4.34
C PRO A 405 45.11 21.88 -4.04
N TYR A 406 44.78 22.72 -3.06
CA TYR A 406 43.42 23.11 -2.70
C TYR A 406 43.26 24.61 -2.98
N ILE A 407 42.15 24.98 -3.62
CA ILE A 407 41.76 26.37 -3.85
C ILE A 407 40.41 26.58 -3.18
N VAL A 408 40.36 27.52 -2.24
CA VAL A 408 39.14 27.89 -1.53
C VAL A 408 38.47 29.04 -2.26
N LEU A 409 37.22 28.80 -2.64
CA LEU A 409 36.38 29.72 -3.37
C LEU A 409 35.21 30.14 -2.49
N GLU A 410 34.84 31.42 -2.56
CA GLU A 410 33.63 31.95 -1.96
C GLU A 410 32.80 32.59 -3.06
N GLU A 411 31.48 32.43 -3.00
CA GLU A 411 30.57 33.03 -3.97
C GLU A 411 30.73 34.55 -4.02
N TYR A 412 30.82 35.09 -5.24
CA TYR A 412 30.98 36.52 -5.47
C TYR A 412 29.72 37.08 -6.13
N HIS A 413 29.05 37.98 -5.42
CA HIS A 413 27.90 38.73 -5.93
C HIS A 413 28.32 40.19 -6.09
N GLU A 414 28.13 40.75 -7.29
CA GLU A 414 28.49 42.14 -7.64
C GLU A 414 27.65 43.20 -6.92
#